data_AF-A0ABD5NL31-F1
#
_entry.id   AF-A0ABD5NL31-F1
#
_cell.length_a   1.000
_cell.length_b   1.000
_cell.length_c   1.000
_cell.angle_alpha   90.00
_cell.angle_beta   90.00
_cell.angle_gamma   90.00
#
_symmetry.space_group_name_H-M   'P 1'
#
loop_
_entity.id
_entity.type
_entity.pdbx_description
1 polymer ?
#
loop_
_entity_poly.entity_id
_entity_poly.type
_entity_poly.pdbx_seq_one_letter_code
_entity_poly.pdbx_strand_id
1 'polypeptide(L)' 'MSDVDESKRAADALSEVTLAMEDVDLNALLDEDVLTLLECKQTLTGMCLRYRRDQQAAERNAEGDNVE' A
#
# COMPACT_ATOMS: atom_id res chain seq x y z
N MET A 1 16.26 1.31 -12.55
CA MET A 1 15.46 1.48 -11.32
C MET A 1 15.61 0.20 -10.55
N SER A 2 15.91 0.26 -9.25
CA SER A 2 15.99 -0.94 -8.42
C SER A 2 14.59 -1.37 -8.01
N ASP A 3 14.40 -2.66 -7.72
CA ASP A 3 13.13 -3.22 -7.24
C ASP A 3 12.64 -2.55 -5.94
N VAL A 4 13.57 -1.93 -5.19
CA VAL A 4 13.31 -1.11 -3.98
C VAL A 4 12.55 0.17 -4.34
N ASP A 5 12.97 0.87 -5.39
CA ASP A 5 12.34 2.12 -5.83
C ASP A 5 10.92 1.87 -6.35
N GLU A 6 10.70 0.73 -7.01
CA GLU A 6 9.37 0.34 -7.50
C GLU A 6 8.42 -0.02 -6.35
N SER A 7 8.89 -0.84 -5.40
CA SER A 7 8.09 -1.24 -4.23
C SER A 7 7.71 -0.04 -3.36
N LYS A 8 8.64 0.91 -3.18
CA LYS A 8 8.39 2.15 -2.46
C LYS A 8 7.33 3.02 -3.15
N ARG A 9 7.46 3.25 -4.46
CA ARG A 9 6.46 4.03 -5.22
C ARG A 9 5.07 3.38 -5.18
N ALA A 10 5.01 2.06 -5.28
CA ALA A 10 3.75 1.33 -5.17
C ALA A 10 3.12 1.48 -3.78
N ALA A 11 3.91 1.36 -2.71
CA ALA A 11 3.43 1.56 -1.34
C ALA A 11 2.91 2.99 -1.09
N ASP A 12 3.63 4.00 -1.58
CA ASP A 12 3.25 5.41 -1.42
C ASP A 12 1.93 5.70 -2.15
N ALA A 13 1.81 5.28 -3.41
CA ALA A 13 0.58 5.45 -4.19
C ALA A 13 -0.63 4.73 -3.56
N LEU A 14 -0.43 3.50 -3.07
CA LEU A 14 -1.48 2.75 -2.36
C LEU A 14 -1.90 3.43 -1.07
N SER A 15 -0.95 4.03 -0.35
CA SER A 15 -1.21 4.78 0.89
C SER A 15 -2.05 6.03 0.61
N GLU A 16 -1.73 6.79 -0.43
CA GLU A 16 -2.48 7.98 -0.83
C GLU A 16 -3.93 7.65 -1.18
N VAL A 17 -4.16 6.61 -1.99
CA VAL A 17 -5.51 6.16 -2.35
C VAL A 17 -6.29 5.72 -1.11
N THR A 18 -5.66 4.94 -0.23
CA THR A 18 -6.32 4.46 1.00
C THR A 18 -6.71 5.62 1.93
N LEU A 19 -5.90 6.67 2.02
CA LEU A 19 -6.22 7.88 2.77
C LEU A 19 -7.39 8.65 2.16
N ALA A 20 -7.41 8.82 0.83
CA ALA A 20 -8.52 9.48 0.14
C ALA A 20 -9.85 8.73 0.32
N MET A 21 -9.82 7.41 0.52
CA MET A 21 -11.01 6.61 0.81
C MET A 21 -11.62 6.89 2.20
N GLU A 22 -10.86 7.45 3.15
CA GLU A 22 -11.38 7.87 4.47
C GLU A 22 -12.30 9.10 4.37
N ASP A 23 -12.11 9.93 3.34
CA ASP A 23 -12.89 11.15 3.13
C ASP A 23 -14.21 10.90 2.39
N VAL A 24 -14.49 9.65 2.00
CA VAL A 24 -15.73 9.28 1.30
C VAL A 24 -16.90 9.28 2.28
N ASP A 25 -17.93 10.08 1.99
CA ASP A 25 -19.19 10.05 2.75
C ASP A 25 -19.98 8.77 2.42
N LEU A 26 -19.88 7.77 3.30
CA LEU A 26 -20.56 6.49 3.17
C LEU A 26 -22.08 6.62 3.19
N ASN A 27 -22.64 7.68 3.79
CA ASN A 27 -24.10 7.87 3.85
C ASN A 27 -24.69 8.30 2.51
N ALA A 28 -23.85 8.80 1.59
CA ALA A 28 -24.25 9.17 0.24
C ALA A 28 -24.25 7.99 -0.75
N LEU A 29 -23.81 6.80 -0.30
CA LEU A 29 -23.67 5.60 -1.11
C LEU A 29 -24.77 4.58 -0.84
N LEU A 30 -25.01 3.67 -1.79
CA LEU A 30 -25.83 2.48 -1.58
C LEU A 30 -25.05 1.46 -0.73
N ASP A 31 -25.75 0.62 0.02
CA ASP A 31 -25.13 -0.39 0.89
C ASP A 31 -24.13 -1.30 0.14
N GLU A 32 -24.44 -1.67 -1.12
CA GLU A 32 -23.55 -2.48 -1.97
C GLU A 32 -22.25 -1.74 -2.34
N ASP A 33 -22.34 -0.44 -2.62
CA ASP A 33 -21.19 0.41 -2.93
C ASP A 33 -20.32 0.62 -1.69
N VAL A 34 -20.93 0.77 -0.51
CA VAL A 34 -20.23 0.86 0.77
C VAL A 34 -19.43 -0.42 1.04
N LEU A 35 -20.06 -1.60 0.87
CA LEU A 35 -19.38 -2.88 1.06
C LEU A 35 -18.20 -3.04 0.10
N THR A 36 -18.41 -2.73 -1.18
CA THR A 36 -17.37 -2.79 -2.20
C THR A 36 -16.20 -1.85 -1.87
N LEU A 37 -16.49 -0.61 -1.47
CA LEU A 37 -15.48 0.37 -1.07
C LEU A 37 -14.65 -0.14 0.12
N LEU A 38 -15.31 -0.70 1.15
CA LEU A 38 -14.63 -1.22 2.33
C LEU A 38 -13.75 -2.44 2.01
N GLU A 39 -14.20 -3.36 1.16
CA GLU A 39 -13.41 -4.50 0.70
C GLU A 39 -12.18 -4.05 -0.12
N CYS A 40 -12.37 -3.11 -1.03
CA CYS A 40 -11.28 -2.50 -1.79
C CYS A 40 -10.26 -1.85 -0.86
N LYS A 41 -10.71 -1.05 0.11
CA LYS A 41 -9.85 -0.38 1.09
C LYS A 41 -9.01 -1.38 1.89
N GLN A 42 -9.63 -2.46 2.34
CA GLN A 42 -8.95 -3.50 3.10
C GLN A 42 -7.89 -4.21 2.24
N THR A 43 -8.21 -4.48 0.97
CA THR A 43 -7.29 -5.09 0.01
C THR A 43 -6.08 -4.19 -0.26
N LEU A 44 -6.31 -2.90 -0.54
CA LEU A 44 -5.26 -1.91 -0.80
C LEU A 44 -4.35 -1.71 0.42
N THR A 45 -4.93 -1.67 1.62
CA THR A 45 -4.17 -1.62 2.88
C THR A 45 -3.25 -2.85 3.00
N GLY A 46 -3.77 -4.04 2.72
CA GLY A 46 -2.98 -5.27 2.73
C GLY A 46 -1.85 -5.28 1.70
N MET A 47 -2.08 -4.71 0.52
CA MET A 47 -1.04 -4.53 -0.50
C MET A 47 0.05 -3.56 -0.03
N CYS A 48 -0.34 -2.39 0.51
CA CYS A 48 0.60 -1.39 1.02
C CYS A 48 1.54 -1.97 2.08
N LEU A 49 0.99 -2.75 3.02
CA LEU A 49 1.78 -3.43 4.06
C LEU A 49 2.76 -4.44 3.48
N ARG A 50 2.37 -5.19 2.44
CA ARG A 50 3.28 -6.14 1.76
C ARG A 50 4.42 -5.40 1.04
N TYR A 51 4.11 -4.38 0.25
CA TYR A 51 5.14 -3.60 -0.43
C TYR A 51 6.13 -2.94 0.52
N ARG A 52 5.66 -2.41 1.67
CA ARG A 52 6.56 -1.88 2.71
C ARG A 52 7.46 -2.96 3.31
N ARG A 53 6.93 -4.17 3.51
CA ARG A 53 7.71 -5.30 4.01
C ARG A 53 8.77 -5.74 3.01
N ASP A 54 8.42 -5.80 1.74
CA ASP A 54 9.33 -6.19 0.66
C ASP A 54 10.43 -5.13 0.47
N GLN A 55 10.07 -3.85 0.54
CA GLN A 55 11.04 -2.75 0.57
C GLN A 55 12.02 -2.90 1.74
N GLN A 56 11.55 -3.12 2.97
CA GLN A 56 12.42 -3.30 4.14
C GLN A 56 13.32 -4.53 4.02
N ALA A 57 12.83 -5.62 3.43
CA ALA A 57 13.63 -6.81 3.19
C ALA A 57 14.73 -6.55 2.16
N ALA A 58 14.40 -5.83 1.07
CA ALA A 58 15.35 -5.47 0.03
C ALA A 58 16.42 -4.47 0.52
N GLU A 59 16.03 -3.48 1.34
CA GLU A 59 16.96 -2.55 1.99
C GLU A 59 17.96 -3.28 2.90
N ARG A 60 17.49 -4.21 3.74
CA ARG A 60 18.37 -5.02 4.60
C ARG A 60 19.34 -5.89 3.82
N ASN A 61 18.91 -6.47 2.70
CA ASN A 61 19.78 -7.28 1.84
C ASN A 61 20.84 -6.42 1.13
N ALA A 62 20.48 -5.21 0.69
CA ALA A 62 21.41 -4.28 0.07
C ALA A 62 22.45 -3.72 1.06
N GLU A 63 22.09 -3.56 2.34
CA GLU A 63 23.01 -3.15 3.41
C GLU A 63 23.95 -4.29 3.85
N GLY A 64 23.48 -5.54 3.83
CA GLY A 64 24.29 -6.72 4.17
C GLY A 64 25.40 -7.04 3.17
N ASP A 65 25.21 -6.69 1.90
CA ASP A 65 26.16 -6.94 0.79
C ASP A 65 27.37 -5.96 0.78
N ASN A 66 27.34 -4.91 1.61
CA ASN A 66 28.42 -3.90 1.70
C ASN A 66 29.42 -4.16 2.85
N VAL A 67 29.40 -5.36 3.47
CA VAL A 67 30.20 -5.69 4.66
C VAL A 67 31.21 -6.84 4.41
N GLU A 68 31.44 -7.28 3.16
CA GLU A 68 32.55 -8.22 2.83
C GLU A 68 33.76 -7.53 2.19
#